data_AF-A0A265N6Z3-F1
#
_entry.id   AF-A0A265N6Z3-F1
#
_cell.length_a   1.000
_cell.length_b   1.000
_cell.length_c   1.000
_cell.angle_alpha   90.00
_cell.angle_beta   90.00
_cell.angle_gamma   90.00
#
_symmetry.space_group_name_H-M   'P 1'
#
loop_
_entity.id
_entity.type
_entity.pdbx_description
1 polymer ?
#
loop_
_entity_poly.entity_id
_entity_poly.type
_entity_poly.pdbx_seq_one_letter_code
_entity_poly.pdbx_strand_id
1 'polypeptide(L)'
;MNIENNYSVPVETSLKNVLPFEEGDNYKFIGSSTSVYEAVDIFKRHIGKGRRLEALLITRNGNPSEKLLGIITAWDILEIP
;
A
#
# COMPACT_ATOMS: atom_id res chain seq x y z
N MET A 1 12.96 37.08 1.38
CA MET A 1 12.28 36.39 0.26
C MET A 1 11.33 35.40 0.91
N ASN A 2 10.07 35.82 1.09
CA ASN A 2 9.07 34.99 1.76
C ASN A 2 8.58 33.98 0.74
N ILE A 3 8.86 32.70 0.98
CA ILE A 3 8.21 31.61 0.26
C ILE A 3 6.80 31.55 0.85
N GLU A 4 5.86 32.17 0.15
CA GLU A 4 4.44 32.03 0.46
C GLU A 4 4.09 30.54 0.31
N ASN A 5 3.66 29.95 1.42
CA ASN A 5 3.08 28.62 1.47
C ASN A 5 1.87 28.58 0.54
N ASN A 6 2.06 28.07 -0.68
CA ASN A 6 0.99 27.77 -1.61
C ASN A 6 0.25 26.52 -1.13
N TYR A 7 -0.47 26.63 0.00
CA TYR A 7 -1.44 25.62 0.42
C TYR A 7 -2.50 25.57 -0.68
N SER A 8 -2.35 24.60 -1.58
CA SER A 8 -3.37 24.30 -2.57
C SER A 8 -4.66 24.03 -1.81
N VAL A 9 -5.69 24.82 -2.09
CA VAL A 9 -7.03 24.64 -1.57
C VAL A 9 -7.40 23.17 -1.76
N PRO A 10 -7.87 22.44 -0.73
CA PRO A 10 -8.36 21.09 -0.92
C PRO A 10 -9.44 21.14 -2.00
N VAL A 11 -9.16 20.54 -3.15
CA VAL A 11 -10.17 20.40 -4.20
C VAL A 11 -11.28 19.55 -3.60
N GLU A 12 -12.50 20.10 -3.55
CA GLU A 12 -13.68 19.34 -3.10
C GLU A 12 -13.97 18.24 -4.12
N THR A 13 -13.40 17.07 -3.90
CA THR A 13 -13.57 15.89 -4.77
C THR A 13 -13.66 14.63 -3.92
N SER A 14 -14.27 13.60 -4.50
CA SER A 14 -14.38 12.29 -3.86
C SER A 14 -13.24 11.37 -4.29
N LEU A 15 -12.87 10.41 -3.44
CA LEU A 15 -11.92 9.36 -3.81
C LEU A 15 -12.38 8.56 -5.03
N LYS A 16 -13.69 8.45 -5.28
CA LYS A 16 -14.23 7.82 -6.48
C LYS A 16 -13.74 8.50 -7.77
N ASN A 17 -13.51 9.82 -7.73
CA ASN A 17 -12.99 10.56 -8.89
C ASN A 17 -11.46 10.43 -9.04
N VAL A 18 -10.75 10.02 -7.98
CA VAL A 18 -9.29 9.82 -7.98
C VAL A 18 -8.93 8.37 -8.30
N LEU A 19 -9.74 7.40 -7.89
CA LEU A 19 -9.50 5.98 -8.07
C LEU A 19 -9.17 5.55 -9.52
N PRO A 20 -9.74 6.15 -10.59
CA PRO A 20 -9.38 5.81 -11.96
C PRO A 20 -7.93 6.14 -12.35
N PHE A 21 -7.23 6.96 -11.57
CA PHE A 21 -5.83 7.31 -11.79
C PHE A 21 -4.85 6.35 -11.11
N GLU A 22 -5.35 5.42 -10.28
CA GLU A 22 -4.55 4.38 -9.64
C GLU A 22 -4.33 3.18 -10.56
N GLU A 23 -3.18 2.52 -10.40
CA GLU A 23 -2.90 1.27 -11.09
C GLU A 23 -3.63 0.09 -10.42
N GLY A 24 -4.16 -0.83 -11.24
CA GLY A 24 -4.70 -2.09 -10.73
C GLY A 24 -3.59 -3.06 -10.28
N ASP A 25 -3.94 -4.05 -9.45
CA ASP A 25 -3.00 -5.09 -8.96
C ASP A 25 -1.81 -4.54 -8.12
N ASN A 26 -1.92 -3.35 -7.55
CA ASN A 26 -0.88 -2.71 -6.73
C ASN A 26 -0.93 -3.09 -5.24
N TYR A 27 -1.84 -3.97 -4.81
CA TYR A 27 -1.90 -4.49 -3.45
C TYR A 27 -2.18 -6.01 -3.40
N LYS A 28 -1.89 -6.64 -2.26
CA LYS A 28 -2.26 -8.03 -1.99
C LYS A 28 -2.75 -8.22 -0.57
N PHE A 29 -3.65 -9.18 -0.37
CA PHE A 29 -4.02 -9.63 0.96
C PHE A 29 -3.06 -10.70 1.49
N ILE A 30 -2.71 -10.61 2.78
CA ILE A 30 -1.87 -11.58 3.51
C ILE A 30 -2.48 -11.92 4.87
N GLY A 31 -2.11 -13.07 5.42
CA GLY A 31 -2.55 -13.49 6.75
C GLY A 31 -1.78 -12.80 7.86
N SER A 32 -2.39 -12.64 9.03
CA SER A 32 -1.74 -12.04 10.20
C SER A 32 -0.57 -12.86 10.74
N SER A 33 -0.46 -14.13 10.35
CA SER A 33 0.67 -15.01 10.69
C SER A 33 1.77 -15.03 9.63
N THR A 34 1.65 -14.26 8.54
CA THR A 34 2.70 -14.13 7.51
C THR A 34 3.93 -13.48 8.14
N SER A 35 5.09 -14.11 7.95
CA SER A 35 6.35 -13.61 8.49
C SER A 35 6.86 -12.38 7.72
N VAL A 36 7.72 -11.59 8.37
CA VAL A 36 8.37 -10.44 7.73
C VAL A 36 9.18 -10.86 6.51
N TYR A 37 9.89 -11.99 6.58
CA TYR A 37 10.66 -12.54 5.45
C TYR A 37 9.77 -12.82 4.24
N GLU A 38 8.60 -13.44 4.45
CA GLU A 38 7.64 -13.70 3.39
C GLU A 38 7.08 -12.40 2.80
N ALA A 39 6.78 -11.40 3.65
CA ALA A 39 6.33 -10.09 3.19
C ALA A 39 7.38 -9.40 2.29
N VAL A 40 8.65 -9.40 2.70
CA VAL A 40 9.79 -8.89 1.91
C VAL A 40 9.84 -9.57 0.54
N ASP A 41 9.74 -10.89 0.52
CA ASP A 41 9.79 -11.66 -0.72
C ASP A 41 8.60 -11.37 -1.65
N ILE A 42 7.41 -11.11 -1.09
CA ILE A 42 6.24 -10.69 -1.88
C ILE A 42 6.51 -9.36 -2.60
N PHE A 43 7.05 -8.36 -1.89
CA PHE A 43 7.41 -7.06 -2.50
C PHE A 43 8.49 -7.22 -3.57
N LYS A 44 9.58 -7.95 -3.29
CA LYS A 44 10.68 -8.19 -4.25
C LYS A 44 10.20 -8.84 -5.55
N ARG A 45 9.31 -9.84 -5.46
CA ARG A 45 8.77 -10.54 -6.64
C ARG A 45 7.93 -9.64 -7.55
N HIS A 46 7.33 -8.57 -7.05
CA HIS A 46 6.53 -7.65 -7.87
C HIS A 46 7.42 -6.66 -8.61
N ILE A 47 8.47 -6.13 -7.96
CA ILE A 47 9.47 -5.27 -8.62
C ILE A 47 10.04 -5.93 -9.88
N GLY A 48 10.37 -7.23 -9.79
CA GLY A 48 10.91 -7.99 -10.94
C GLY A 48 9.96 -8.15 -12.14
N LYS A 49 8.67 -7.83 -11.99
CA LYS A 49 7.65 -7.90 -13.04
C LYS A 49 7.33 -6.53 -13.66
N GLY A 50 8.07 -5.48 -13.29
CA GLY A 50 7.80 -4.11 -13.72
C GLY A 50 6.52 -3.52 -13.12
N ARG A 51 5.98 -4.12 -12.05
CA ARG A 51 4.82 -3.61 -11.32
C ARG A 51 5.20 -3.36 -9.87
N ARG A 52 4.90 -2.19 -9.33
CA ARG A 52 5.19 -1.91 -7.93
C ARG A 52 4.01 -2.35 -7.08
N LEU A 53 4.27 -3.23 -6.12
CA LEU A 53 3.32 -3.49 -5.05
C LEU A 53 3.47 -2.38 -4.02
N GLU A 54 2.39 -1.64 -3.79
CA GLU A 54 2.35 -0.49 -2.89
C GLU A 54 2.04 -0.90 -1.45
N ALA A 55 1.18 -1.92 -1.28
CA ALA A 55 0.72 -2.35 0.03
C ALA A 55 0.43 -3.85 0.12
N LEU A 56 0.60 -4.37 1.33
CA LEU A 56 0.03 -5.63 1.78
C LEU A 56 -1.07 -5.34 2.81
N LEU A 57 -2.27 -5.82 2.52
CA LEU A 57 -3.46 -5.70 3.36
C LEU A 57 -3.55 -6.94 4.24
N ILE A 58 -3.59 -6.75 5.56
CA ILE A 58 -3.55 -7.85 6.52
C ILE A 58 -4.97 -8.21 6.92
N THR A 59 -5.35 -9.46 6.70
CA THR A 59 -6.55 -10.07 7.29
C THR A 59 -6.16 -11.28 8.11
N ARG A 60 -7.13 -11.99 8.71
CA ARG A 60 -6.81 -13.14 9.56
C ARG A 60 -6.09 -14.24 8.76
N ASN A 61 -6.61 -14.54 7.57
CA ASN A 61 -6.13 -15.64 6.73
C ASN A 61 -5.72 -15.18 5.32
N GLY A 62 -5.63 -13.86 5.07
CA GLY A 62 -5.27 -13.31 3.76
C GLY A 62 -6.41 -13.31 2.75
N ASN A 63 -7.65 -13.49 3.20
CA ASN A 63 -8.83 -13.43 2.33
C ASN A 63 -9.40 -12.00 2.29
N PRO A 64 -9.70 -11.43 1.10
CA PRO A 64 -10.30 -10.09 0.95
C PRO A 64 -11.69 -9.92 1.56
N SER A 65 -12.44 -11.00 1.78
CA SER A 65 -13.77 -10.97 2.39
C SER A 65 -13.73 -10.89 3.92
N GLU A 66 -12.54 -11.02 4.53
CA GLU A 66 -12.36 -10.93 5.97
C GLU A 66 -12.19 -9.48 6.43
N LYS A 67 -12.38 -9.25 7.73
CA LYS A 67 -12.09 -7.94 8.33
C LYS A 67 -10.62 -7.58 8.12
N LEU A 68 -10.38 -6.40 7.55
CA LEU A 68 -9.06 -5.79 7.47
C LEU A 68 -8.54 -5.51 8.89
N LEU A 69 -7.39 -6.08 9.21
CA LEU A 69 -6.70 -5.94 10.50
C LEU A 69 -5.64 -4.85 10.46
N GLY A 70 -5.02 -4.64 9.29
CA GLY A 70 -3.97 -3.65 9.13
C GLY A 70 -3.47 -3.57 7.69
N ILE A 71 -2.45 -2.73 7.51
CA ILE A 71 -1.77 -2.49 6.24
C ILE A 71 -0.28 -2.35 6.54
N ILE A 72 0.56 -2.85 5.64
CA ILE A 72 2.00 -2.53 5.59
C ILE A 72 2.39 -2.18 4.17
N THR A 73 3.41 -1.35 4.04
CA THR A 73 4.02 -0.90 2.80
C THR A 73 5.47 -1.37 2.74
N ALA A 74 6.09 -1.21 1.57
CA ALA A 74 7.53 -1.47 1.45
C ALA A 74 8.39 -0.57 2.36
N TRP A 75 7.88 0.59 2.79
CA TRP A 75 8.58 1.51 3.68
C TRP A 75 8.66 0.97 5.11
N ASP A 76 7.58 0.38 5.62
CA ASP A 76 7.54 -0.17 6.98
C ASP A 76 8.55 -1.32 7.17
N ILE A 77 8.85 -2.05 6.08
CA ILE A 77 9.87 -3.10 6.09
C ILE A 77 11.29 -2.54 6.25
N LEU A 78 11.55 -1.34 5.73
CA LEU A 78 12.87 -0.70 5.84
C LEU A 78 13.17 -0.23 7.27
N GLU A 79 12.14 -0.11 8.12
CA GLU A 79 12.27 0.26 9.53
C GLU A 79 12.56 -0.94 10.45
N ILE A 80 12.52 -2.17 9.92
CA ILE A 80 12.82 -3.38 10.68
C ILE A 80 14.34 -3.55 10.76
N PRO A 81 14.93 -3.68 11.97
CA PRO A 81 16.39 -3.77 12.17
C PRO A 81 17.06 -4.96 11.49
#